data_AF-A0A8K0TLP5-F1
#
_entry.id   AF-A0A8K0TLP5-F1
#
_cell.length_a   1.000
_cell.length_b   1.000
_cell.length_c   1.000
_cell.angle_alpha   90.00
_cell.angle_beta   90.00
_cell.angle_gamma   90.00
#
_symmetry.space_group_name_H-M   'P 1'
#
loop_
_entity.id
_entity.type
_entity.pdbx_description
1 polymer ?
#
loop_
_entity_poly.entity_id
_entity_poly.type
_entity_poly.pdbx_seq_one_letter_code
_entity_poly.pdbx_strand_id
1 'polypeptide(L)'
;MSVSSRAEGTVRLTNSGPVEPCRVAATLRSFIYDIAPLIDSSAPRSSFAVEVLEMARTSDAISEAITLVVKARLAHTRHSNEPRVSLAETRRAPADLSARDEFAARVGHALLTLESFFGTRPSDWSGIRVQYSRDGSPDTSLQSVKEPLQSLLRYQIKIELAQSLRTNTPLSEVLLSWVRLHPMSTPNSGPQSVCNASLCQLARCIDLINRDFESAWATQWALCTHWFQTRPPDMVPILETSALEAAALTIGGPGFPVSLHSSPISLQANVNMHLACLLLLKHKPGLSAATRPQQPLESRSWHSEKIAGSLMWNTFKEQWDPILLGALLTIAEDMTHRAQQLAIEECLQRISREVGIDLRQEMTDLGRIWKAFQEDFDVDFDY
;
A
#
# COMPACT_ATOMS: atom_id res chain seq x y z
N MET A 1 -33.66 -52.85 53.89
CA MET A 1 -33.10 -51.93 54.90
C MET A 1 -31.67 -51.67 54.48
N SER A 2 -31.16 -50.48 54.16
CA SER A 2 -31.60 -49.10 54.35
C SER A 2 -31.17 -48.24 53.15
N VAL A 3 -31.94 -47.18 52.93
CA VAL A 3 -31.94 -46.18 51.86
C VAL A 3 -30.68 -45.29 51.88
N SER A 4 -30.11 -45.02 50.70
CA SER A 4 -29.12 -43.96 50.44
C SER A 4 -29.82 -42.72 49.89
N SER A 5 -29.55 -41.55 50.48
CA SER A 5 -30.25 -40.30 50.19
C SER A 5 -29.72 -39.60 48.94
N ARG A 6 -30.64 -39.29 48.03
CA ARG A 6 -30.49 -38.32 46.93
C ARG A 6 -30.18 -36.92 47.47
N ALA A 7 -29.20 -36.25 46.86
CA ALA A 7 -29.11 -34.80 46.83
C ALA A 7 -29.39 -34.34 45.40
N GLU A 8 -30.45 -33.55 45.24
CA GLU A 8 -30.85 -32.83 44.02
C GLU A 8 -30.17 -31.44 43.98
N GLY A 9 -30.05 -30.91 42.76
CA GLY A 9 -29.72 -29.50 42.47
C GLY A 9 -28.24 -29.27 42.19
N THR A 10 -27.79 -28.66 41.09
CA THR A 10 -28.46 -27.70 40.20
C THR A 10 -27.63 -27.67 38.91
N VAL A 11 -28.21 -28.05 37.77
CA VAL A 11 -27.57 -27.88 36.46
C VAL A 11 -27.64 -26.38 36.12
N ARG A 12 -26.50 -25.68 36.20
CA ARG A 12 -26.36 -24.35 35.60
C ARG A 12 -26.42 -24.51 34.09
N LEU A 13 -27.57 -24.18 33.51
CA LEU A 13 -27.69 -23.87 32.09
C LEU A 13 -26.85 -22.62 31.82
N THR A 14 -25.67 -22.81 31.20
CA THR A 14 -24.93 -21.70 30.61
C THR A 14 -25.73 -21.17 29.43
N ASN A 15 -26.32 -20.01 29.66
CA ASN A 15 -27.11 -19.22 28.74
C ASN A 15 -26.23 -18.77 27.55
N SER A 16 -26.21 -19.55 26.46
CA SER A 16 -25.67 -19.13 25.17
C SER A 16 -26.70 -18.24 24.48
N GLY A 17 -26.65 -16.93 24.74
CA GLY A 17 -27.52 -15.95 24.10
C GLY A 17 -27.22 -15.73 22.60
N PRO A 18 -28.03 -14.92 21.90
CA PRO A 18 -28.02 -14.73 20.44
C PRO A 18 -26.88 -13.79 19.97
N VAL A 19 -25.63 -14.11 20.32
CA VAL A 19 -24.45 -13.25 20.11
C VAL A 19 -23.79 -13.46 18.73
N GLU A 20 -24.09 -14.55 18.03
CA GLU A 20 -23.44 -14.95 16.76
C GLU A 20 -23.80 -14.06 15.53
N PRO A 21 -25.08 -13.76 15.23
CA PRO A 21 -25.45 -13.12 13.95
C PRO A 21 -25.02 -11.65 13.85
N CYS A 22 -25.08 -10.91 14.96
CA CYS A 22 -24.68 -9.51 15.01
C CYS A 22 -23.17 -9.34 14.80
N ARG A 23 -22.37 -10.30 15.27
CA ARG A 23 -20.90 -10.26 15.11
C ARG A 23 -20.49 -10.52 13.67
N VAL A 24 -21.07 -11.51 13.01
CA VAL A 24 -20.82 -11.80 11.59
C VAL A 24 -21.20 -10.59 10.72
N ALA A 25 -22.38 -10.00 10.94
CA ALA A 25 -22.81 -8.81 10.21
C ALA A 25 -21.88 -7.61 10.40
N ALA A 26 -21.37 -7.39 11.62
CA ALA A 26 -20.41 -6.33 11.90
C ALA A 26 -19.05 -6.57 11.21
N THR A 27 -18.56 -7.81 11.20
CA THR A 27 -17.33 -8.20 10.50
C THR A 27 -17.43 -7.95 9.00
N LEU A 28 -18.49 -8.47 8.36
CA LEU A 28 -18.71 -8.28 6.92
C LEU A 28 -18.88 -6.80 6.57
N ARG A 29 -19.59 -6.04 7.41
CA ARG A 29 -19.69 -4.58 7.25
C ARG A 29 -18.31 -3.91 7.28
N SER A 30 -17.48 -4.22 8.26
CA SER A 30 -16.14 -3.62 8.34
C SER A 30 -15.27 -4.00 7.14
N PHE A 31 -15.35 -5.26 6.69
CA PHE A 31 -14.65 -5.67 5.47
C PHE A 31 -15.05 -4.84 4.25
N ILE A 32 -16.35 -4.70 3.99
CA ILE A 32 -16.88 -3.98 2.83
C ILE A 32 -16.55 -2.49 2.86
N TYR A 33 -16.69 -1.84 4.01
CA TYR A 33 -16.57 -0.40 4.09
C TYR A 33 -15.17 0.08 4.40
N ASP A 34 -14.32 -0.75 5.02
CA ASP A 34 -13.03 -0.28 5.53
C ASP A 34 -11.82 -0.97 4.87
N ILE A 35 -11.98 -2.19 4.32
CA ILE A 35 -10.87 -2.95 3.72
C ILE A 35 -11.00 -3.02 2.20
N ALA A 36 -12.18 -3.41 1.68
CA ALA A 36 -12.39 -3.53 0.24
C ALA A 36 -12.07 -2.24 -0.54
N PRO A 37 -12.40 -1.03 -0.06
CA PRO A 37 -12.07 0.20 -0.77
C PRO A 37 -10.56 0.45 -0.89
N LEU A 38 -9.76 -0.01 0.08
CA LEU A 38 -8.29 0.06 0.00
C LEU A 38 -7.74 -0.86 -1.10
N ILE A 39 -8.34 -2.03 -1.27
CA ILE A 39 -7.95 -3.02 -2.28
C ILE A 39 -8.33 -2.54 -3.69
N ASP A 40 -9.53 -1.96 -3.82
CA ASP A 40 -10.08 -1.49 -5.09
C ASP A 40 -9.65 -0.07 -5.48
N SER A 41 -8.76 0.58 -4.72
CA SER A 41 -8.36 1.99 -4.88
C SER A 41 -7.89 2.36 -6.29
N SER A 42 -7.40 1.37 -7.06
CA SER A 42 -6.92 1.53 -8.44
C SER A 42 -7.74 0.76 -9.48
N ALA A 43 -8.92 0.27 -9.12
CA ALA A 43 -9.80 -0.52 -9.98
C ALA A 43 -11.24 0.01 -9.88
N PRO A 44 -11.51 1.19 -10.48
CA PRO A 44 -12.87 1.73 -10.49
C PRO A 44 -13.80 0.71 -11.15
N ARG A 45 -14.86 0.30 -10.44
CA ARG A 45 -15.87 -0.71 -10.84
C ARG A 45 -15.43 -2.16 -10.72
N SER A 46 -14.40 -2.45 -9.93
CA SER A 46 -14.11 -3.80 -9.48
C SER A 46 -15.34 -4.49 -8.87
N SER A 47 -15.56 -5.76 -9.21
CA SER A 47 -16.57 -6.63 -8.56
C SER A 47 -16.02 -7.32 -7.31
N PHE A 48 -14.77 -7.05 -6.93
CA PHE A 48 -14.03 -7.68 -5.83
C PHE A 48 -14.87 -7.86 -4.56
N ALA A 49 -15.40 -6.77 -3.99
CA ALA A 49 -16.12 -6.84 -2.73
C ALA A 49 -17.35 -7.75 -2.82
N VAL A 50 -18.10 -7.68 -3.93
CA VAL A 50 -19.30 -8.49 -4.12
C VAL A 50 -18.93 -9.97 -4.26
N GLU A 51 -17.94 -10.29 -5.10
CA GLU A 51 -17.52 -11.66 -5.34
C GLU A 51 -16.92 -12.32 -4.08
N VAL A 52 -16.10 -11.60 -3.30
CA VAL A 52 -15.60 -12.12 -2.02
C VAL A 52 -16.75 -12.45 -1.05
N LEU A 53 -17.77 -11.61 -0.96
CA LEU A 53 -18.91 -11.87 -0.09
C LEU A 53 -19.78 -13.02 -0.59
N GLU A 54 -19.97 -13.15 -1.90
CA GLU A 54 -20.67 -14.29 -2.48
C GLU A 54 -19.95 -15.59 -2.17
N MET A 55 -18.62 -15.61 -2.26
CA MET A 55 -17.80 -16.74 -1.84
C MET A 55 -17.89 -16.99 -0.33
N ALA A 56 -17.89 -15.94 0.51
CA ALA A 56 -18.01 -16.07 1.96
C ALA A 56 -19.36 -16.67 2.41
N ARG A 57 -20.41 -16.54 1.59
CA ARG A 57 -21.73 -17.15 1.87
C ARG A 57 -21.73 -18.67 1.72
N THR A 58 -20.82 -19.21 0.91
CA THR A 58 -20.77 -20.64 0.58
C THR A 58 -19.50 -21.34 1.08
N SER A 59 -18.51 -20.57 1.52
CA SER A 59 -17.23 -21.06 2.04
C SER A 59 -16.93 -20.48 3.43
N ASP A 60 -16.99 -21.34 4.44
CA ASP A 60 -16.63 -20.99 5.82
C ASP A 60 -15.18 -20.51 5.92
N ALA A 61 -14.28 -21.08 5.12
CA ALA A 61 -12.87 -20.69 5.10
C ALA A 61 -12.65 -19.27 4.57
N ILE A 62 -13.44 -18.83 3.58
CA ILE A 62 -13.42 -17.43 3.12
C ILE A 62 -13.98 -16.50 4.20
N SER A 63 -15.08 -16.88 4.85
CA SER A 63 -15.67 -16.13 5.96
C SER A 63 -14.70 -15.97 7.15
N GLU A 64 -13.97 -17.04 7.48
CA GLU A 64 -12.92 -17.03 8.49
C GLU A 64 -11.74 -16.12 8.07
N ALA A 65 -11.28 -16.22 6.83
CA ALA A 65 -10.23 -15.34 6.30
C ALA A 65 -10.63 -13.86 6.41
N ILE A 66 -11.86 -13.49 6.03
CA ILE A 66 -12.38 -12.12 6.20
C ILE A 66 -12.34 -11.70 7.66
N THR A 67 -12.76 -12.59 8.57
CA THR A 67 -12.77 -12.32 10.01
C THR A 67 -11.36 -12.04 10.55
N LEU A 68 -10.36 -12.81 10.10
CA LEU A 68 -8.97 -12.64 10.51
C LEU A 68 -8.40 -11.30 10.01
N VAL A 69 -8.64 -10.94 8.74
CA VAL A 69 -8.20 -9.66 8.17
C VAL A 69 -8.83 -8.48 8.92
N VAL A 70 -10.14 -8.53 9.19
CA VAL A 70 -10.84 -7.48 9.96
C VAL A 70 -10.26 -7.34 11.37
N LYS A 71 -10.02 -8.46 12.06
CA LYS A 71 -9.42 -8.44 13.41
C LYS A 71 -8.02 -7.83 13.40
N ALA A 72 -7.17 -8.21 12.44
CA ALA A 72 -5.82 -7.69 12.33
C ALA A 72 -5.80 -6.16 12.13
N ARG A 73 -6.69 -5.64 11.27
CA ARG A 73 -6.85 -4.20 11.09
C ARG A 73 -7.37 -3.49 12.35
N LEU A 74 -8.37 -4.07 13.01
CA LEU A 74 -8.98 -3.47 14.20
C LEU A 74 -8.02 -3.37 15.39
N ALA A 75 -7.05 -4.29 15.48
CA ALA A 75 -6.02 -4.27 16.52
C ALA A 75 -5.17 -2.99 16.55
N HIS A 76 -5.11 -2.25 15.44
CA HIS A 76 -4.29 -1.04 15.31
C HIS A 76 -5.11 0.26 15.16
N THR A 77 -6.38 0.18 14.77
CA THR A 77 -7.25 1.37 14.61
C THR A 77 -7.91 1.83 15.91
N ARG A 78 -8.03 0.94 16.91
CA ARG A 78 -8.61 1.25 18.22
C ARG A 78 -7.54 1.05 19.28
N HIS A 79 -7.61 1.85 20.35
CA HIS A 79 -6.99 1.50 21.64
C HIS A 79 -7.67 0.25 22.24
N SER A 80 -7.86 -0.83 21.46
CA SER A 80 -8.50 -2.03 21.94
C SER A 80 -7.53 -2.72 22.90
N ASN A 81 -7.92 -2.81 24.16
CA ASN A 81 -7.32 -3.71 25.15
C ASN A 81 -7.54 -5.20 24.80
N GLU A 82 -7.93 -5.52 23.55
CA GLU A 82 -8.05 -6.91 23.14
C GLU A 82 -6.66 -7.49 22.93
N PRO A 83 -6.34 -8.63 23.55
CA PRO A 83 -5.03 -9.25 23.40
C PRO A 83 -4.76 -9.49 21.92
N ARG A 84 -3.55 -9.11 21.46
CA ARG A 84 -3.05 -9.43 20.12
C ARG A 84 -3.28 -10.91 19.89
N VAL A 85 -4.20 -11.26 18.99
CA VAL A 85 -4.40 -12.65 18.58
C VAL A 85 -3.06 -13.12 18.05
N SER A 86 -2.53 -14.19 18.65
CA SER A 86 -1.24 -14.73 18.23
C SER A 86 -1.36 -15.22 16.79
N LEU A 87 -0.47 -14.76 15.91
CA LEU A 87 -0.30 -15.22 14.52
C LEU A 87 -0.26 -16.76 14.39
N ALA A 88 -0.02 -17.48 15.49
CA ALA A 88 -0.05 -18.94 15.57
C ALA A 88 -1.45 -19.56 15.47
N GLU A 89 -2.53 -18.86 15.88
CA GLU A 89 -3.91 -19.34 15.72
C GLU A 89 -4.38 -19.18 14.26
N THR A 90 -3.88 -18.16 13.55
CA THR A 90 -4.14 -17.87 12.12
C THR A 90 -3.65 -19.00 11.19
N ARG A 91 -2.63 -19.78 11.59
CA ARG A 91 -2.03 -20.86 10.78
C ARG A 91 -2.86 -22.15 10.72
N ARG A 92 -4.01 -22.25 11.39
CA ARG A 92 -4.90 -23.44 11.30
C ARG A 92 -5.92 -23.37 10.16
N ALA A 93 -6.24 -22.18 9.65
CA ALA A 93 -7.14 -21.96 8.51
C ALA A 93 -6.71 -22.59 7.15
N PRO A 94 -5.42 -22.78 6.80
CA PRO A 94 -5.04 -23.23 5.46
C PRO A 94 -5.23 -24.72 5.19
N ALA A 95 -5.53 -25.56 6.19
CA ALA A 95 -5.69 -27.00 5.98
C ALA A 95 -7.03 -27.38 5.30
N ASP A 96 -8.07 -26.55 5.44
CA ASP A 96 -9.43 -26.82 4.91
C ASP A 96 -9.70 -26.12 3.56
N LEU A 97 -8.87 -25.12 3.21
CA LEU A 97 -9.01 -24.34 1.96
C LEU A 97 -8.77 -25.18 0.69
N SER A 98 -7.89 -26.19 0.75
CA SER A 98 -7.41 -26.92 -0.43
C SER A 98 -8.25 -28.13 -0.85
N ALA A 99 -9.29 -28.49 -0.09
CA ALA A 99 -9.97 -29.79 -0.26
C ALA A 99 -11.17 -29.79 -1.24
N ARG A 100 -11.75 -28.63 -1.62
CA ARG A 100 -13.01 -28.58 -2.38
C ARG A 100 -13.07 -27.61 -3.57
N ASP A 101 -12.33 -26.51 -3.55
CA ASP A 101 -12.33 -25.50 -4.62
C ASP A 101 -10.96 -24.78 -4.67
N GLU A 102 -10.18 -25.05 -5.72
CA GLU A 102 -8.85 -24.47 -5.91
C GLU A 102 -8.88 -22.95 -6.05
N PHE A 103 -9.90 -22.39 -6.69
CA PHE A 103 -10.03 -20.95 -6.86
C PHE A 103 -10.35 -20.28 -5.52
N ALA A 104 -11.29 -20.84 -4.75
CA ALA A 104 -11.57 -20.38 -3.40
C ALA A 104 -10.36 -20.51 -2.47
N ALA A 105 -9.57 -21.58 -2.59
CA ALA A 105 -8.33 -21.73 -1.83
C ALA A 105 -7.39 -20.54 -2.10
N ARG A 106 -7.19 -20.20 -3.37
CA ARG A 106 -6.31 -19.11 -3.81
C ARG A 106 -6.80 -17.74 -3.35
N VAL A 107 -8.11 -17.49 -3.43
CA VAL A 107 -8.72 -16.26 -2.89
C VAL A 107 -8.54 -16.20 -1.37
N GLY A 108 -8.79 -17.28 -0.65
CA GLY A 108 -8.60 -17.36 0.80
C GLY A 108 -7.16 -17.12 1.22
N HIS A 109 -6.19 -17.75 0.56
CA HIS A 109 -4.77 -17.50 0.79
C HIS A 109 -4.40 -16.04 0.51
N ALA A 110 -4.88 -15.47 -0.60
CA ALA A 110 -4.61 -14.08 -0.94
C ALA A 110 -5.24 -13.11 0.08
N LEU A 111 -6.44 -13.39 0.60
CA LEU A 111 -7.02 -12.63 1.72
C LEU A 111 -6.17 -12.72 2.99
N LEU A 112 -5.67 -13.91 3.34
CA LEU A 112 -4.82 -14.09 4.53
C LEU A 112 -3.48 -13.33 4.43
N THR A 113 -2.99 -13.01 3.23
CA THR A 113 -1.84 -12.11 3.11
C THR A 113 -2.13 -10.69 3.63
N LEU A 114 -3.39 -10.25 3.59
CA LEU A 114 -3.82 -8.96 4.14
C LEU A 114 -3.83 -8.96 5.66
N GLU A 115 -4.08 -10.10 6.30
CA GLU A 115 -3.95 -10.25 7.75
C GLU A 115 -2.51 -9.92 8.17
N SER A 116 -1.54 -10.48 7.46
CA SER A 116 -0.12 -10.18 7.71
C SER A 116 0.21 -8.72 7.39
N PHE A 117 -0.35 -8.13 6.33
CA PHE A 117 -0.17 -6.71 6.00
C PHE A 117 -0.61 -5.80 7.15
N PHE A 118 -1.81 -5.99 7.70
CA PHE A 118 -2.31 -5.18 8.82
C PHE A 118 -1.63 -5.55 10.15
N GLY A 119 -1.16 -6.80 10.28
CA GLY A 119 -0.52 -7.32 11.49
C GLY A 119 0.96 -6.97 11.64
N THR A 120 1.60 -6.49 10.57
CA THR A 120 3.04 -6.21 10.53
C THR A 120 3.34 -4.80 10.01
N ARG A 121 4.50 -4.27 10.37
CA ARG A 121 4.94 -2.93 9.95
C ARG A 121 5.51 -2.96 8.52
N PRO A 122 5.52 -1.83 7.80
CA PRO A 122 6.02 -1.73 6.43
C PRO A 122 7.41 -2.33 6.20
N SER A 123 8.30 -2.27 7.18
CA SER A 123 9.66 -2.84 7.05
C SER A 123 9.69 -4.37 7.10
N ASP A 124 8.66 -5.00 7.65
CA ASP A 124 8.56 -6.46 7.87
C ASP A 124 7.68 -7.17 6.83
N TRP A 125 7.16 -6.47 5.81
CA TRP A 125 6.32 -7.06 4.75
C TRP A 125 7.07 -8.02 3.81
N SER A 126 8.35 -8.31 4.06
CA SER A 126 9.19 -9.23 3.27
C SER A 126 8.59 -10.63 3.03
N GLY A 127 7.70 -11.09 3.93
CA GLY A 127 6.97 -12.35 3.81
C GLY A 127 5.72 -12.29 2.93
N ILE A 128 5.27 -11.09 2.54
CA ILE A 128 4.09 -10.84 1.73
C ILE A 128 4.53 -10.64 0.28
N ARG A 129 4.77 -11.75 -0.40
CA ARG A 129 5.13 -11.78 -1.82
C ARG A 129 3.94 -12.17 -2.67
N VAL A 130 3.98 -11.80 -3.95
CA VAL A 130 2.98 -12.26 -4.92
C VAL A 130 3.05 -13.79 -5.03
N GLN A 131 2.01 -14.47 -4.57
CA GLN A 131 1.90 -15.94 -4.55
C GLN A 131 0.89 -16.41 -5.60
N TYR A 132 1.23 -16.25 -6.88
CA TYR A 132 0.44 -16.83 -7.97
C TYR A 132 1.12 -18.11 -8.48
N SER A 133 0.53 -19.27 -8.17
CA SER A 133 1.04 -20.56 -8.64
C SER A 133 0.83 -20.73 -10.14
N ARG A 134 1.88 -21.17 -10.83
CA ARG A 134 2.00 -21.28 -12.29
C ARG A 134 1.37 -22.58 -12.80
N ASP A 135 0.04 -22.70 -12.74
CA ASP A 135 -0.65 -23.85 -13.36
C ASP A 135 -1.13 -23.60 -14.80
N GLY A 136 -0.78 -22.45 -15.39
CA GLY A 136 -1.07 -22.20 -16.81
C GLY A 136 -0.24 -21.04 -17.35
N SER A 137 0.51 -21.33 -18.42
CA SER A 137 1.32 -20.46 -19.29
C SER A 137 2.15 -19.32 -18.65
N PRO A 138 3.45 -19.20 -18.96
CA PRO A 138 4.26 -18.03 -18.62
C PRO A 138 3.67 -16.67 -19.03
N ASP A 139 2.65 -16.64 -19.89
CA ASP A 139 2.13 -15.43 -20.55
C ASP A 139 0.83 -14.87 -19.94
N THR A 140 0.44 -15.30 -18.74
CA THR A 140 -0.82 -14.86 -18.12
C THR A 140 -0.68 -13.44 -17.54
N SER A 141 -1.22 -12.44 -18.24
CA SER A 141 -1.32 -11.06 -17.77
C SER A 141 -2.21 -10.95 -16.52
N LEU A 142 -1.90 -10.02 -15.60
CA LEU A 142 -2.78 -9.72 -14.46
C LEU A 142 -4.22 -9.42 -14.91
N GLN A 143 -4.40 -8.85 -16.11
CA GLN A 143 -5.72 -8.52 -16.67
C GLN A 143 -6.58 -9.76 -17.01
N SER A 144 -5.99 -10.93 -17.23
CA SER A 144 -6.75 -12.15 -17.51
C SER A 144 -7.12 -12.95 -16.25
N VAL A 145 -6.58 -12.55 -15.09
CA VAL A 145 -6.99 -13.12 -13.80
C VAL A 145 -8.42 -12.66 -13.49
N LYS A 146 -9.28 -13.59 -13.07
CA LYS A 146 -10.65 -13.29 -12.64
C LYS A 146 -10.68 -12.60 -11.28
N GLU A 147 -11.69 -11.75 -11.07
CA GLU A 147 -12.03 -11.30 -9.72
C GLU A 147 -12.50 -12.49 -8.86
N PRO A 148 -12.40 -12.40 -7.52
CA PRO A 148 -11.78 -11.32 -6.73
C PRO A 148 -10.24 -11.41 -6.65
N LEU A 149 -9.64 -12.47 -7.21
CA LEU A 149 -8.21 -12.72 -7.10
C LEU A 149 -7.38 -11.64 -7.80
N GLN A 150 -7.87 -11.09 -8.91
CA GLN A 150 -7.17 -10.02 -9.63
C GLN A 150 -6.87 -8.81 -8.73
N SER A 151 -7.88 -8.31 -8.00
CA SER A 151 -7.70 -7.14 -7.12
C SER A 151 -6.82 -7.43 -5.91
N LEU A 152 -6.90 -8.64 -5.34
CA LEU A 152 -5.98 -9.08 -4.28
C LEU A 152 -4.53 -9.16 -4.75
N LEU A 153 -4.28 -9.74 -5.93
CA LEU A 153 -2.93 -9.81 -6.50
C LEU A 153 -2.38 -8.42 -6.79
N ARG A 154 -3.20 -7.51 -7.34
CA ARG A 154 -2.80 -6.11 -7.54
C ARG A 154 -2.38 -5.46 -6.22
N TYR A 155 -3.10 -5.73 -5.14
CA TYR A 155 -2.75 -5.22 -3.82
C TYR A 155 -1.46 -5.86 -3.27
N GLN A 156 -1.23 -7.16 -3.49
CA GLN A 156 0.04 -7.82 -3.13
C GLN A 156 1.24 -7.23 -3.90
N ILE A 157 1.08 -6.93 -5.20
CA ILE A 157 2.11 -6.23 -5.99
C ILE A 157 2.47 -4.89 -5.31
N LYS A 158 1.46 -4.14 -4.87
CA LYS A 158 1.65 -2.87 -4.16
C LYS A 158 2.44 -3.07 -2.86
N ILE A 159 2.13 -4.11 -2.07
CA ILE A 159 2.88 -4.45 -0.84
C ILE A 159 4.34 -4.77 -1.15
N GLU A 160 4.59 -5.63 -2.15
CA GLU A 160 5.95 -6.07 -2.50
C GLU A 160 6.83 -4.92 -3.00
N LEU A 161 6.26 -4.04 -3.83
CA LEU A 161 6.93 -2.83 -4.29
C LEU A 161 7.22 -1.87 -3.13
N ALA A 162 6.26 -1.67 -2.21
CA ALA A 162 6.46 -0.84 -1.03
C ALA A 162 7.56 -1.40 -0.12
N GLN A 163 7.58 -2.72 0.12
CA GLN A 163 8.67 -3.38 0.83
C GLN A 163 10.01 -3.15 0.13
N SER A 164 10.08 -3.37 -1.18
CA SER A 164 11.30 -3.20 -1.96
C SER A 164 11.85 -1.77 -1.89
N LEU A 165 10.97 -0.76 -1.93
CA LEU A 165 11.32 0.65 -1.74
C LEU A 165 11.93 0.93 -0.35
N ARG A 166 11.47 0.22 0.69
CA ARG A 166 11.93 0.41 2.07
C ARG A 166 13.23 -0.34 2.35
N THR A 167 13.38 -1.54 1.82
CA THR A 167 14.48 -2.45 2.20
C THR A 167 15.52 -2.64 1.09
N ASN A 168 15.37 -1.98 -0.07
CA ASN A 168 16.21 -2.19 -1.25
C ASN A 168 16.35 -3.68 -1.63
N THR A 169 15.29 -4.45 -1.41
CA THR A 169 15.28 -5.89 -1.71
C THR A 169 14.80 -6.12 -3.13
N PRO A 170 15.40 -7.04 -3.90
CA PRO A 170 14.93 -7.37 -5.24
C PRO A 170 13.48 -7.83 -5.28
N LEU A 171 12.78 -7.49 -6.36
CA LEU A 171 11.43 -7.97 -6.66
C LEU A 171 11.43 -9.47 -6.99
N SER A 172 10.30 -10.14 -6.72
CA SER A 172 10.11 -11.55 -7.06
C SER A 172 10.04 -11.75 -8.58
N GLU A 173 10.53 -12.91 -9.05
CA GLU A 173 10.43 -13.28 -10.47
C GLU A 173 8.97 -13.39 -10.95
N VAL A 174 8.02 -13.70 -10.05
CA VAL A 174 6.59 -13.70 -10.37
C VAL A 174 6.12 -12.31 -10.76
N LEU A 175 6.40 -11.30 -9.94
CA LEU A 175 6.09 -9.90 -10.25
C LEU A 175 6.80 -9.44 -11.53
N LEU A 176 8.09 -9.74 -11.67
CA LEU A 176 8.86 -9.35 -12.85
C LEU A 176 8.33 -9.99 -14.14
N SER A 177 7.82 -11.23 -14.10
CA SER A 177 7.19 -11.85 -15.26
C SER A 177 5.96 -11.06 -15.73
N TRP A 178 5.11 -10.59 -14.82
CA TRP A 178 3.97 -9.75 -15.17
C TRP A 178 4.38 -8.39 -15.71
N VAL A 179 5.39 -7.77 -15.09
CA VAL A 179 5.92 -6.48 -15.52
C VAL A 179 6.49 -6.55 -16.94
N ARG A 180 7.13 -7.65 -17.32
CA ARG A 180 7.65 -7.88 -18.68
C ARG A 180 6.55 -8.03 -19.72
N LEU A 181 5.43 -8.64 -19.35
CA LEU A 181 4.28 -8.86 -20.23
C LEU A 181 3.36 -7.63 -20.34
N HIS A 182 3.46 -6.67 -19.41
CA HIS A 182 2.57 -5.52 -19.40
C HIS A 182 3.02 -4.46 -20.42
N PRO A 183 2.20 -4.14 -21.44
CA PRO A 183 2.52 -3.08 -22.38
C PRO A 183 2.51 -1.71 -21.67
N MET A 184 3.19 -0.73 -22.27
CA MET A 184 3.02 0.67 -21.88
C MET A 184 1.58 1.10 -22.17
N SER A 185 1.02 1.99 -21.35
CA SER A 185 -0.29 2.59 -21.65
C SER A 185 -0.23 3.40 -22.93
N THR A 186 -1.37 3.40 -23.64
CA THR A 186 -1.59 4.30 -24.76
C THR A 186 -2.45 5.49 -24.32
N PRO A 187 -2.49 6.59 -25.08
CA PRO A 187 -3.32 7.75 -24.74
C PRO A 187 -4.82 7.42 -24.57
N ASN A 188 -5.29 6.33 -25.18
CA ASN A 188 -6.68 5.88 -25.12
C ASN A 188 -6.93 4.80 -24.05
N SER A 189 -5.92 4.46 -23.24
CA SER A 189 -6.06 3.50 -22.15
C SER A 189 -7.03 4.03 -21.08
N GLY A 190 -7.95 3.17 -20.63
CA GLY A 190 -8.82 3.50 -19.50
C GLY A 190 -8.02 3.72 -18.20
N PRO A 191 -8.57 4.43 -17.19
CA PRO A 191 -7.84 4.81 -15.97
C PRO A 191 -7.12 3.66 -15.26
N GLN A 192 -7.77 2.49 -15.13
CA GLN A 192 -7.17 1.28 -14.54
C GLN A 192 -5.94 0.80 -15.28
N SER A 193 -5.96 0.84 -16.63
CA SER A 193 -4.81 0.45 -17.44
C SER A 193 -3.65 1.43 -17.26
N VAL A 194 -3.93 2.73 -17.14
CA VAL A 194 -2.91 3.75 -16.89
C VAL A 194 -2.25 3.57 -15.52
N CYS A 195 -3.06 3.31 -14.49
CA CYS A 195 -2.53 3.03 -13.16
C CYS A 195 -1.69 1.75 -13.14
N ASN A 196 -2.15 0.67 -13.76
CA ASN A 196 -1.39 -0.58 -13.85
C ASN A 196 -0.04 -0.39 -14.58
N ALA A 197 -0.01 0.39 -15.67
CA ALA A 197 1.24 0.69 -16.36
C ALA A 197 2.19 1.53 -15.51
N SER A 198 1.68 2.51 -14.74
CA SER A 198 2.51 3.28 -13.81
C SER A 198 3.13 2.42 -12.71
N LEU A 199 2.39 1.42 -12.19
CA LEU A 199 2.91 0.43 -11.23
C LEU A 199 4.00 -0.44 -11.88
N CYS A 200 3.79 -0.91 -13.11
CA CYS A 200 4.80 -1.66 -13.84
C CYS A 200 6.05 -0.81 -14.13
N GLN A 201 5.87 0.48 -14.43
CA GLN A 201 6.98 1.39 -14.65
C GLN A 201 7.80 1.60 -13.38
N LEU A 202 7.15 1.80 -12.24
CA LEU A 202 7.81 1.84 -10.93
C LEU A 202 8.57 0.53 -10.65
N ALA A 203 7.96 -0.63 -10.91
CA ALA A 203 8.60 -1.92 -10.75
C ALA A 203 9.85 -2.08 -11.63
N ARG A 204 9.82 -1.59 -12.89
CA ARG A 204 11.00 -1.58 -13.78
C ARG A 204 12.12 -0.71 -13.23
N CYS A 205 11.79 0.46 -12.67
CA CYS A 205 12.79 1.33 -12.04
C CYS A 205 13.40 0.69 -10.79
N ILE A 206 12.58 0.02 -9.97
CA ILE A 206 13.06 -0.73 -8.80
C ILE A 206 13.94 -1.92 -9.22
N ASP A 207 13.54 -2.69 -10.24
CA ASP A 207 14.36 -3.80 -10.75
C ASP A 207 15.68 -3.28 -11.34
N LEU A 208 15.65 -2.16 -12.05
CA LEU A 208 16.81 -1.53 -12.65
C LEU A 208 17.86 -1.10 -11.61
N ILE A 209 17.45 -0.46 -10.50
CA ILE A 209 18.40 -0.05 -9.45
C ILE A 209 19.04 -1.25 -8.73
N ASN A 210 18.43 -2.44 -8.82
CA ASN A 210 18.95 -3.69 -8.28
C ASN A 210 19.77 -4.50 -9.31
N ARG A 211 19.91 -4.02 -10.56
CA ARG A 211 20.59 -4.70 -11.68
C ARG A 211 21.59 -3.76 -12.37
N ASP A 212 22.16 -4.20 -13.50
CA ASP A 212 23.07 -3.38 -14.33
C ASP A 212 22.37 -2.11 -14.84
N PHE A 213 22.81 -0.97 -14.30
CA PHE A 213 22.04 0.25 -14.21
C PHE A 213 22.34 1.25 -15.35
N GLU A 214 23.57 1.27 -15.88
CA GLU A 214 24.05 2.38 -16.70
C GLU A 214 23.40 2.43 -18.09
N SER A 215 23.21 1.29 -18.74
CA SER A 215 22.72 1.24 -20.13
C SER A 215 21.22 1.47 -20.28
N ALA A 216 20.43 1.14 -19.26
CA ALA A 216 18.97 1.22 -19.31
C ALA A 216 18.38 2.46 -18.63
N TRP A 217 19.18 3.20 -17.83
CA TRP A 217 18.72 4.40 -17.13
C TRP A 217 18.11 5.45 -18.07
N ALA A 218 18.81 5.79 -19.15
CA ALA A 218 18.37 6.82 -20.09
C ALA A 218 17.02 6.47 -20.74
N THR A 219 16.83 5.20 -21.08
CA THR A 219 15.56 4.69 -21.63
C THR A 219 14.43 4.79 -20.62
N GLN A 220 14.65 4.35 -19.38
CA GLN A 220 13.61 4.46 -18.33
C GLN A 220 13.30 5.91 -17.98
N TRP A 221 14.31 6.78 -17.95
CA TRP A 221 14.13 8.22 -17.74
C TRP A 221 13.27 8.87 -18.83
N ALA A 222 13.54 8.54 -20.10
CA ALA A 222 12.76 9.02 -21.24
C ALA A 222 11.30 8.55 -21.16
N LEU A 223 11.05 7.29 -20.78
CA LEU A 223 9.69 6.77 -20.60
C LEU A 223 8.94 7.49 -19.48
N CYS A 224 9.59 7.71 -18.34
CA CYS A 224 8.96 8.39 -17.21
C CYS A 224 8.63 9.86 -17.50
N THR A 225 9.57 10.58 -18.11
CA THR A 225 9.36 12.00 -18.46
C THR A 225 8.36 12.18 -19.59
N HIS A 226 8.37 11.29 -20.59
CA HIS A 226 7.38 11.31 -21.67
C HIS A 226 5.96 11.11 -21.16
N TRP A 227 5.75 10.26 -20.15
CA TRP A 227 4.42 10.08 -19.55
C TRP A 227 3.85 11.38 -19.01
N PHE A 228 4.64 12.26 -18.38
CA PHE A 228 4.13 13.56 -17.90
C PHE A 228 3.68 14.47 -19.04
N GLN A 229 4.23 14.30 -20.25
CA GLN A 229 3.85 15.06 -21.45
C GLN A 229 2.61 14.49 -22.14
N THR A 230 2.35 13.19 -22.01
CA THR A 230 1.31 12.48 -22.76
C THR A 230 0.24 11.81 -21.89
N ARG A 231 0.29 12.01 -20.56
CA ARG A 231 -0.66 11.40 -19.63
C ARG A 231 -2.10 11.76 -20.01
N PRO A 232 -3.04 10.81 -19.95
CA PRO A 232 -4.44 11.08 -20.27
C PRO A 232 -5.04 12.18 -19.38
N PRO A 233 -6.07 12.90 -19.87
CA PRO A 233 -6.71 13.99 -19.12
C PRO A 233 -7.16 13.60 -17.72
N ASP A 234 -7.68 12.39 -17.53
CA ASP A 234 -8.13 11.87 -16.22
C ASP A 234 -7.00 11.75 -15.20
N MET A 235 -5.74 11.68 -15.66
CA MET A 235 -4.54 11.63 -14.81
C MET A 235 -3.95 13.01 -14.55
N VAL A 236 -4.42 14.07 -15.21
CA VAL A 236 -3.94 15.42 -14.94
C VAL A 236 -4.56 15.92 -13.63
N PRO A 237 -3.77 16.49 -12.69
CA PRO A 237 -4.33 17.13 -11.51
C PRO A 237 -5.33 18.23 -11.89
N ILE A 238 -6.43 18.36 -11.14
CA ILE A 238 -7.42 19.43 -11.30
C ILE A 238 -6.79 20.79 -10.99
N LEU A 239 -5.94 20.82 -9.97
CA LEU A 239 -5.20 22.00 -9.55
C LEU A 239 -3.77 21.60 -9.26
N GLU A 240 -2.83 22.38 -9.78
CA GLU A 240 -1.41 22.21 -9.53
C GLU A 240 -0.77 23.57 -9.23
N THR A 241 -0.06 23.68 -8.12
CA THR A 241 0.75 24.85 -7.77
C THR A 241 2.21 24.46 -7.56
N SER A 242 3.09 25.46 -7.58
CA SER A 242 4.46 25.36 -7.09
C SER A 242 4.50 25.44 -5.56
N ALA A 243 5.63 25.03 -4.97
CA ALA A 243 5.87 25.16 -3.52
C ALA A 243 5.88 26.65 -3.10
N LEU A 244 6.40 27.54 -3.94
CA LEU A 244 6.43 28.98 -3.69
C LEU A 244 5.02 29.57 -3.62
N GLU A 245 4.15 29.19 -4.55
CA GLU A 245 2.74 29.61 -4.53
C GLU A 245 2.01 29.04 -3.30
N ALA A 246 2.26 27.77 -2.94
CA ALA A 246 1.65 27.16 -1.76
C ALA A 246 2.10 27.82 -0.44
N ALA A 247 3.39 28.16 -0.34
CA ALA A 247 3.95 28.89 0.81
C ALA A 247 3.35 30.30 0.93
N ALA A 248 3.09 30.97 -0.19
CA ALA A 248 2.42 32.27 -0.19
C ALA A 248 0.95 32.20 0.28
N LEU A 249 0.27 31.06 0.06
CA LEU A 249 -1.11 30.84 0.45
C LEU A 249 -1.28 30.46 1.94
N THR A 250 -0.23 29.96 2.59
CA THR A 250 -0.31 29.41 3.95
C THR A 250 0.82 29.93 4.83
N ILE A 251 0.55 31.00 5.59
CA ILE A 251 1.51 31.53 6.58
C ILE A 251 1.76 30.45 7.65
N GLY A 252 3.00 29.96 7.74
CA GLY A 252 3.39 28.91 8.69
C GLY A 252 2.97 27.48 8.29
N GLY A 253 2.45 27.28 7.08
CA GLY A 253 2.15 25.94 6.56
C GLY A 253 3.43 25.15 6.18
N PRO A 254 3.31 23.85 5.89
CA PRO A 254 4.46 23.03 5.49
C PRO A 254 5.07 23.41 4.14
N GLY A 255 4.40 24.28 3.36
CA GLY A 255 4.91 24.78 2.08
C GLY A 255 4.90 23.74 0.95
N PHE A 256 4.26 22.58 1.14
CA PHE A 256 4.16 21.59 0.08
C PHE A 256 3.31 22.11 -1.09
N PRO A 257 3.72 21.88 -2.35
CA PRO A 257 2.93 22.26 -3.53
C PRO A 257 1.54 21.63 -3.47
N VAL A 258 0.53 22.37 -3.92
CA VAL A 258 -0.83 21.85 -4.02
C VAL A 258 -0.94 21.01 -5.29
N SER A 259 -1.42 19.78 -5.17
CA SER A 259 -1.79 18.92 -6.29
C SER A 259 -3.09 18.19 -5.97
N LEU A 260 -4.21 18.67 -6.50
CA LEU A 260 -5.53 18.06 -6.27
C LEU A 260 -5.89 17.14 -7.42
N HIS A 261 -6.19 15.88 -7.11
CA HIS A 261 -6.58 14.89 -8.10
C HIS A 261 -8.09 14.70 -8.14
N SER A 262 -8.61 14.27 -9.28
CA SER A 262 -10.04 13.97 -9.48
C SER A 262 -10.46 12.63 -8.87
N SER A 263 -9.49 11.74 -8.62
CA SER A 263 -9.75 10.38 -8.16
C SER A 263 -8.51 9.76 -7.49
N PRO A 264 -8.68 8.71 -6.66
CA PRO A 264 -7.56 7.97 -6.05
C PRO A 264 -6.62 7.36 -7.10
N ILE A 265 -7.18 6.92 -8.22
CA ILE A 265 -6.41 6.30 -9.30
C ILE A 265 -5.50 7.31 -10.02
N SER A 266 -5.99 8.54 -10.21
CA SER A 266 -5.19 9.64 -10.75
C SER A 266 -4.05 10.00 -9.80
N LEU A 267 -4.36 10.12 -8.51
CA LEU A 267 -3.35 10.36 -7.46
C LEU A 267 -2.27 9.27 -7.49
N GLN A 268 -2.67 8.00 -7.45
CA GLN A 268 -1.72 6.90 -7.43
C GLN A 268 -0.85 6.86 -8.68
N ALA A 269 -1.43 6.98 -9.88
CA ALA A 269 -0.65 6.93 -11.10
C ALA A 269 0.44 8.03 -11.15
N ASN A 270 0.10 9.24 -10.71
CA ASN A 270 1.08 10.32 -10.63
C ASN A 270 2.15 10.07 -9.57
N VAL A 271 1.77 9.62 -8.37
CA VAL A 271 2.75 9.29 -7.31
C VAL A 271 3.72 8.20 -7.78
N ASN A 272 3.23 7.15 -8.44
CA ASN A 272 4.07 6.08 -8.98
C ASN A 272 5.11 6.63 -9.97
N MET A 273 4.68 7.53 -10.87
CA MET A 273 5.57 8.11 -11.88
C MET A 273 6.57 9.11 -11.30
N HIS A 274 6.15 9.93 -10.33
CA HIS A 274 7.08 10.79 -9.59
C HIS A 274 8.10 9.97 -8.80
N LEU A 275 7.66 8.88 -8.17
CA LEU A 275 8.54 8.00 -7.41
C LEU A 275 9.53 7.26 -8.32
N ALA A 276 9.08 6.79 -9.48
CA ALA A 276 9.96 6.22 -10.50
C ALA A 276 11.05 7.22 -10.95
N CYS A 277 10.68 8.48 -11.21
CA CYS A 277 11.65 9.54 -11.52
C CYS A 277 12.61 9.78 -10.36
N LEU A 278 12.10 9.85 -9.13
CA LEU A 278 12.92 10.06 -7.93
C LEU A 278 13.97 8.95 -7.77
N LEU A 279 13.58 7.68 -7.93
CA LEU A 279 14.51 6.54 -7.86
C LEU A 279 15.61 6.63 -8.92
N LEU A 280 15.23 6.96 -10.17
CA LEU A 280 16.18 7.14 -11.26
C LEU A 280 17.14 8.31 -10.98
N LEU A 281 16.66 9.43 -10.47
CA LEU A 281 17.49 10.58 -10.10
C LEU A 281 18.42 10.27 -8.93
N LYS A 282 17.99 9.48 -7.94
CA LYS A 282 18.84 9.05 -6.82
C LYS A 282 20.04 8.22 -7.29
N HIS A 283 19.93 7.52 -8.41
CA HIS A 283 20.98 6.64 -8.92
C HIS A 283 21.67 7.16 -10.19
N LYS A 284 21.32 8.33 -10.72
CA LYS A 284 21.75 8.86 -12.04
C LYS A 284 23.25 8.58 -12.36
N PRO A 285 23.59 7.97 -13.52
CA PRO A 285 24.95 7.53 -13.79
C PRO A 285 25.87 8.66 -14.28
N GLY A 286 27.16 8.56 -13.93
CA GLY A 286 28.26 9.36 -14.49
C GLY A 286 28.33 10.84 -14.09
N LEU A 287 29.12 11.64 -14.83
CA LEU A 287 29.29 13.09 -14.62
C LEU A 287 27.97 13.88 -14.74
N SER A 288 26.96 13.30 -15.37
CA SER A 288 25.60 13.86 -15.47
C SER A 288 24.89 14.00 -14.12
N ALA A 289 25.34 13.28 -13.08
CA ALA A 289 24.86 13.45 -11.71
C ALA A 289 25.27 14.79 -11.08
N ALA A 290 26.39 15.37 -11.52
CA ALA A 290 26.90 16.65 -11.02
C ALA A 290 26.24 17.87 -11.69
N THR A 291 25.47 17.66 -12.77
CA THR A 291 24.80 18.75 -13.48
C THR A 291 23.65 19.31 -12.66
N ARG A 292 23.64 20.63 -12.45
CA ARG A 292 22.54 21.33 -11.79
C ARG A 292 21.23 21.14 -12.57
N PRO A 293 20.10 20.80 -11.90
CA PRO A 293 18.80 20.66 -12.56
C PRO A 293 18.41 21.94 -13.30
N GLN A 294 17.98 21.81 -14.55
CA GLN A 294 17.49 22.94 -15.35
C GLN A 294 15.96 23.01 -15.35
N GLN A 295 15.31 21.89 -15.10
CA GLN A 295 13.86 21.76 -15.03
C GLN A 295 13.41 21.15 -13.70
N PRO A 296 12.20 21.47 -13.21
CA PRO A 296 11.68 20.88 -11.98
C PRO A 296 11.68 19.34 -12.00
N LEU A 297 11.36 18.74 -13.15
CA LEU A 297 11.39 17.29 -13.36
C LEU A 297 12.79 16.66 -13.13
N GLU A 298 13.87 17.42 -13.19
CA GLU A 298 15.23 16.90 -12.96
C GLU A 298 15.66 17.00 -11.48
N SER A 299 14.80 17.54 -10.61
CA SER A 299 15.11 17.79 -9.21
C SER A 299 14.53 16.71 -8.29
N ARG A 300 15.40 16.07 -7.48
CA ARG A 300 14.98 15.10 -6.46
C ARG A 300 14.04 15.73 -5.43
N SER A 301 14.38 16.91 -4.91
CA SER A 301 13.55 17.58 -3.90
C SER A 301 12.19 17.95 -4.46
N TRP A 302 12.12 18.38 -5.73
CA TRP A 302 10.84 18.68 -6.38
C TRP A 302 9.93 17.46 -6.46
N HIS A 303 10.46 16.28 -6.82
CA HIS A 303 9.68 15.04 -6.82
C HIS A 303 9.21 14.66 -5.41
N SER A 304 10.08 14.75 -4.40
CA SER A 304 9.73 14.49 -3.00
C SER A 304 8.63 15.43 -2.50
N GLU A 305 8.75 16.72 -2.76
CA GLU A 305 7.73 17.73 -2.41
C GLU A 305 6.42 17.52 -3.17
N LYS A 306 6.48 17.14 -4.46
CA LYS A 306 5.29 16.83 -5.25
C LYS A 306 4.54 15.63 -4.70
N ILE A 307 5.26 14.56 -4.33
CA ILE A 307 4.66 13.38 -3.69
C ILE A 307 4.03 13.78 -2.35
N ALA A 308 4.77 14.48 -1.47
CA ALA A 308 4.24 14.95 -0.20
C ALA A 308 2.98 15.80 -0.39
N GLY A 309 3.04 16.83 -1.23
CA GLY A 309 1.90 17.69 -1.54
C GLY A 309 0.69 16.90 -2.04
N SER A 310 0.89 15.98 -2.98
CA SER A 310 -0.17 15.13 -3.53
C SER A 310 -0.82 14.25 -2.45
N LEU A 311 -0.03 13.68 -1.54
CA LEU A 311 -0.58 12.84 -0.46
C LEU A 311 -1.26 13.66 0.65
N MET A 312 -0.89 14.91 0.84
CA MET A 312 -1.38 15.75 1.94
C MET A 312 -2.64 16.53 1.57
N TRP A 313 -2.75 16.98 0.32
CA TRP A 313 -3.87 17.79 -0.16
C TRP A 313 -5.09 16.96 -0.60
N ASN A 314 -4.94 15.65 -0.77
CA ASN A 314 -6.04 14.75 -1.12
C ASN A 314 -6.52 13.98 0.13
N THR A 315 -7.83 13.69 0.16
CA THR A 315 -8.51 13.06 1.32
C THR A 315 -9.44 11.93 0.89
N PHE A 316 -9.02 11.14 -0.10
CA PHE A 316 -9.81 9.98 -0.50
C PHE A 316 -9.79 8.91 0.58
N LYS A 317 -10.93 8.26 0.81
CA LYS A 317 -11.04 7.18 1.80
C LYS A 317 -10.13 6.00 1.43
N GLU A 318 -9.97 5.77 0.13
CA GLU A 318 -9.21 4.69 -0.48
C GLU A 318 -7.74 5.03 -0.73
N GLN A 319 -7.29 6.22 -0.33
CA GLN A 319 -5.97 6.76 -0.70
C GLN A 319 -4.82 5.89 -0.19
N TRP A 320 -4.90 5.43 1.06
CA TRP A 320 -3.75 4.85 1.76
C TRP A 320 -3.57 3.38 1.46
N ASP A 321 -3.07 3.12 0.25
CA ASP A 321 -2.58 1.81 -0.14
C ASP A 321 -1.07 1.65 0.14
N PRO A 322 -0.54 0.42 0.01
CA PRO A 322 0.85 0.12 0.39
C PRO A 322 1.88 0.97 -0.37
N ILE A 323 1.63 1.29 -1.64
CA ILE A 323 2.58 2.09 -2.44
C ILE A 323 2.59 3.53 -1.98
N LEU A 324 1.42 4.13 -1.72
CA LEU A 324 1.39 5.53 -1.28
C LEU A 324 2.03 5.68 0.10
N LEU A 325 1.84 4.69 0.98
CA LEU A 325 2.53 4.63 2.26
C LEU A 325 4.06 4.44 2.09
N GLY A 326 4.48 3.51 1.23
CA GLY A 326 5.88 3.32 0.89
C GLY A 326 6.52 4.59 0.32
N ALA A 327 5.84 5.27 -0.59
CA ALA A 327 6.26 6.53 -1.19
C ALA A 327 6.45 7.62 -0.13
N LEU A 328 5.46 7.81 0.76
CA LEU A 328 5.52 8.77 1.86
C LEU A 328 6.72 8.52 2.77
N LEU A 329 6.93 7.27 3.18
CA LEU A 329 8.08 6.88 4.01
C LEU A 329 9.42 7.10 3.28
N THR A 330 9.50 6.77 1.99
CA THR A 330 10.70 6.98 1.18
C THR A 330 11.07 8.46 1.03
N ILE A 331 10.09 9.35 0.81
CA ILE A 331 10.38 10.78 0.67
C ILE A 331 10.64 11.45 2.02
N ALA A 332 10.07 10.92 3.10
CA ALA A 332 10.18 11.50 4.44
C ALA A 332 11.62 11.52 4.95
N GLU A 333 12.42 10.53 4.56
CA GLU A 333 13.85 10.44 4.90
C GLU A 333 14.66 11.62 4.36
N ASP A 334 14.23 12.21 3.23
CA ASP A 334 14.93 13.33 2.59
C ASP A 334 14.41 14.70 3.06
N MET A 335 13.48 14.75 4.01
CA MET A 335 12.85 16.00 4.46
C MET A 335 13.70 16.70 5.52
N THR A 336 14.15 17.91 5.21
CA THR A 336 15.02 18.71 6.09
C THR A 336 14.26 19.82 6.83
N HIS A 337 13.13 20.30 6.30
CA HIS A 337 12.36 21.37 6.93
C HIS A 337 11.44 20.87 8.05
N ARG A 338 11.54 21.48 9.24
CA ARG A 338 10.76 21.06 10.42
C ARG A 338 9.25 21.07 10.20
N ALA A 339 8.70 22.06 9.50
CA ALA A 339 7.27 22.15 9.20
C ALA A 339 6.80 20.98 8.30
N GLN A 340 7.62 20.58 7.33
CA GLN A 340 7.36 19.43 6.45
C GLN A 340 7.41 18.11 7.23
N GLN A 341 8.43 17.94 8.08
CA GLN A 341 8.59 16.78 8.95
C GLN A 341 7.38 16.60 9.89
N LEU A 342 6.94 17.69 10.55
CA LEU A 342 5.77 17.69 11.43
C LEU A 342 4.49 17.29 10.68
N ALA A 343 4.28 17.84 9.49
CA ALA A 343 3.12 17.51 8.69
C ALA A 343 3.12 16.03 8.30
N ILE A 344 4.26 15.49 7.86
CA ILE A 344 4.40 14.06 7.53
C ILE A 344 4.14 13.19 8.76
N GLU A 345 4.68 13.56 9.92
CA GLU A 345 4.45 12.85 11.18
C GLU A 345 2.96 12.80 11.53
N GLU A 346 2.26 13.94 11.46
CA GLU A 346 0.82 14.00 11.67
C GLU A 346 0.05 13.12 10.69
N CYS A 347 0.47 13.12 9.42
CA CYS A 347 -0.12 12.28 8.39
C CYS A 347 0.08 10.78 8.67
N LEU A 348 1.29 10.35 9.05
CA LEU A 348 1.58 8.96 9.41
C LEU A 348 0.77 8.51 10.64
N GLN A 349 0.63 9.38 11.65
CA GLN A 349 -0.23 9.11 12.80
C GLN A 349 -1.70 8.95 12.39
N ARG A 350 -2.19 9.79 11.48
CA ARG A 350 -3.54 9.66 10.92
C ARG A 350 -3.71 8.34 10.18
N ILE A 351 -2.79 7.97 9.30
CA ILE A 351 -2.79 6.70 8.57
C ILE A 351 -2.85 5.51 9.55
N SER A 352 -2.02 5.53 10.59
CA SER A 352 -1.98 4.46 11.58
C SER A 352 -3.35 4.25 12.25
N ARG A 353 -4.01 5.34 12.64
CA ARG A 353 -5.34 5.31 13.28
C ARG A 353 -6.47 4.93 12.31
N GLU A 354 -6.46 5.46 11.09
CA GLU A 354 -7.57 5.29 10.14
C GLU A 354 -7.47 4.01 9.33
N VAL A 355 -6.26 3.60 8.93
CA VAL A 355 -6.04 2.43 8.07
C VAL A 355 -5.78 1.19 8.91
N GLY A 356 -5.18 1.34 10.10
CA GLY A 356 -4.87 0.22 10.99
C GLY A 356 -3.53 -0.43 10.69
N ILE A 357 -2.52 0.38 10.37
CA ILE A 357 -1.15 -0.06 10.10
C ILE A 357 -0.25 0.42 11.25
N ASP A 358 0.59 -0.45 11.82
CA ASP A 358 1.57 -0.05 12.83
C ASP A 358 2.74 0.69 12.16
N LEU A 359 2.84 1.98 12.43
CA LEU A 359 3.88 2.87 11.89
C LEU A 359 4.81 3.42 12.98
N ARG A 360 4.72 2.91 14.22
CA ARG A 360 5.44 3.50 15.37
C ARG A 360 6.94 3.43 15.21
N GLN A 361 7.46 2.32 14.69
CA GLN A 361 8.89 2.16 14.49
C GLN A 361 9.36 3.09 13.36
N GLU A 362 8.64 3.09 12.24
CA GLU A 362 8.93 3.94 11.08
C GLU A 362 8.98 5.42 11.47
N MET A 363 8.01 5.91 12.26
CA MET A 363 8.02 7.27 12.79
C MET A 363 9.20 7.53 13.74
N THR A 364 9.56 6.54 14.58
CA THR A 364 10.72 6.65 15.48
C THR A 364 12.01 6.76 14.68
N ASP A 365 12.17 5.97 13.63
CA ASP A 365 13.36 5.94 12.78
C ASP A 365 13.50 7.24 11.99
N LEU A 366 12.40 7.75 11.41
CA LEU A 366 12.35 9.07 10.79
C LEU A 366 12.75 10.17 11.78
N GLY A 367 12.24 10.12 13.01
CA GLY A 367 12.61 11.06 14.07
C GLY A 367 14.10 11.05 14.41
N ARG A 368 14.79 9.92 14.27
CA ARG A 368 16.26 9.86 14.42
C ARG A 368 16.98 10.48 13.23
N ILE A 369 16.54 10.17 12.01
CA ILE A 369 17.10 10.74 10.77
C ILE A 369 16.99 12.28 10.80
N TRP A 370 15.83 12.80 11.17
CA TRP A 370 15.60 14.25 11.22
C TRP A 370 16.40 14.97 12.30
N LYS A 371 16.67 14.32 13.43
CA LYS A 371 17.56 14.87 14.47
C LYS A 371 19.01 14.92 14.01
N ALA A 372 19.48 13.89 13.31
CA ALA A 372 20.84 13.89 12.77
C ALA A 372 21.08 15.08 11.82
N PHE A 373 20.10 15.45 10.98
CA PHE A 373 20.21 16.67 10.17
C PHE A 373 20.38 17.93 11.01
N GLN A 374 19.67 18.07 12.14
CA GLN A 374 19.76 19.26 12.99
C GLN A 374 21.14 19.36 13.66
N GLU A 375 21.67 18.23 14.12
CA GLU A 375 22.99 18.16 14.76
C GLU A 375 24.13 18.48 13.77
N ASP A 376 24.03 18.04 12.52
CA ASP A 376 25.01 18.38 11.47
C ASP A 376 25.05 19.90 11.17
N PHE A 377 23.90 20.61 11.25
CA PHE A 377 23.86 22.06 11.02
C PHE A 377 24.34 22.90 12.21
N ASP A 378 24.26 22.37 13.44
CA ASP A 378 24.72 23.09 14.64
C ASP A 378 26.26 23.05 14.81
N VAL A 379 26.94 22.05 14.21
CA VAL A 379 28.42 21.91 14.28
C VAL A 379 29.16 22.90 13.36
N ASP A 380 28.51 23.43 12.33
CA ASP A 380 29.13 24.30 11.32
C ASP A 380 29.19 25.80 11.73
N PHE A 381 28.70 26.18 12.92
CA PHE A 381 28.70 27.58 13.39
C PHE A 381 29.63 27.89 14.58
N ASP A 382 30.47 26.94 15.00
CA ASP A 382 31.51 27.16 16.01
C ASP A 382 32.89 27.44 15.39
N TYR A 383 33.04 28.58 14.69
CA TYR A 383 34.36 29.13 14.29
C TYR A 383 34.47 30.64 14.45
#